data_AF-A0A0V0U476-F1
#
_entry.id   AF-A0A0V0U476-F1
#
_cell.length_a   1.000
_cell.length_b   1.000
_cell.length_c   1.000
_cell.angle_alpha   90.00
_cell.angle_beta   90.00
_cell.angle_gamma   90.00
#
_symmetry.space_group_name_H-M   'P 1'
#
loop_
_entity.id
_entity.type
_entity.pdbx_description
1 polymer ?
#
loop_
_entity_poly.entity_id
_entity_poly.type
_entity_poly.pdbx_seq_one_letter_code
_entity_poly.pdbx_strand_id
1 'polypeptide(L)' 'MKCINMSKIFTPTNQMRHTNVAVVRMKKAGKRFEIACYKNKVLNWRSKIEMVNPPDLSY' A
#
# COMPACT_ATOMS: atom_id res chain seq x y z
N MET A 1 -35.84 11.86 -15.81
CA MET A 1 -34.42 12.30 -15.76
C MET A 1 -34.22 13.14 -14.49
N LYS A 2 -33.76 12.54 -13.39
CA LYS A 2 -33.42 13.30 -12.18
C LYS A 2 -31.90 13.48 -12.15
N CYS A 3 -31.46 14.69 -12.44
CA CYS A 3 -30.08 15.12 -12.29
C CYS A 3 -29.75 15.08 -10.79
N ILE A 4 -28.89 14.16 -10.36
CA ILE A 4 -28.39 14.12 -8.98
C ILE A 4 -27.44 15.30 -8.83
N ASN A 5 -27.93 16.35 -8.16
CA ASN A 5 -27.20 17.56 -7.85
C ASN A 5 -26.07 17.19 -6.88
N MET A 6 -24.82 17.17 -7.33
CA MET A 6 -23.69 17.05 -6.40
C MET A 6 -23.62 18.34 -5.59
N SER A 7 -24.18 18.32 -4.37
CA SER A 7 -23.97 19.38 -3.38
C SER A 7 -22.47 19.65 -3.29
N LYS A 8 -22.06 20.91 -3.52
CA LYS A 8 -20.68 21.36 -3.39
C LYS A 8 -20.27 21.22 -1.91
N ILE A 9 -19.69 20.07 -1.56
CA ILE A 9 -19.20 19.78 -0.22
C ILE A 9 -18.08 20.79 0.05
N PHE A 10 -18.32 21.74 0.97
CA PHE A 10 -17.37 22.80 1.36
C PHE A 10 -16.34 22.31 2.38
N THR A 11 -16.48 21.09 2.88
CA THR A 11 -15.49 20.47 3.76
C THR A 11 -14.41 19.77 2.92
N PRO A 12 -13.13 19.86 3.32
CA PRO A 12 -12.10 19.07 2.66
C PRO A 12 -12.48 17.59 2.80
N THR A 13 -12.56 16.89 1.66
CA THR A 13 -12.75 15.45 1.65
C THR A 13 -11.51 14.87 2.31
N ASN A 14 -11.66 14.40 3.55
CA ASN A 14 -10.56 13.95 4.40
C ASN A 14 -10.01 12.58 3.92
N GLN A 15 -9.54 12.52 2.67
CA GLN A 15 -8.99 11.33 2.05
C GLN A 15 -7.53 11.15 2.49
N MET A 16 -7.34 10.65 3.71
CA MET A 16 -6.03 10.30 4.26
C MET A 16 -5.49 9.04 3.55
N ARG A 17 -4.72 9.24 2.48
CA ARG A 17 -4.00 8.15 1.81
C ARG A 17 -2.76 7.82 2.62
N HIS A 18 -2.51 6.53 2.87
CA HIS A 18 -1.24 6.10 3.47
C HIS A 18 -0.09 6.39 2.52
N THR A 19 0.68 7.45 2.79
CA THR A 19 1.80 7.94 1.96
C THR A 19 3.03 7.05 2.01
N ASN A 20 3.19 6.30 3.11
CA ASN A 20 4.38 5.51 3.41
C ASN A 20 4.28 4.04 2.97
N VAL A 21 3.24 3.70 2.22
CA VAL A 21 2.96 2.35 1.76
C VAL A 21 3.34 2.20 0.29
N ALA A 22 4.14 1.17 -0.01
CA ALA A 22 4.35 0.64 -1.34
C ALA A 22 3.37 -0.51 -1.60
N VAL A 23 2.97 -0.67 -2.87
CA VAL A 23 2.16 -1.81 -3.31
C VAL A 23 3.03 -2.76 -4.13
N VAL A 24 3.19 -3.99 -3.66
CA VAL A 24 3.82 -5.06 -4.44
C VAL A 24 2.74 -5.81 -5.20
N ARG A 25 2.96 -5.98 -6.51
CA ARG A 25 1.98 -6.59 -7.42
C ARG A 25 2.52 -7.89 -7.98
N MET A 26 1.67 -8.91 -8.01
CA MET A 26 1.94 -10.19 -8.66
C MET A 26 0.76 -10.57 -9.56
N LYS A 27 1.05 -11.10 -10.75
CA LYS A 27 0.04 -11.66 -11.65
C LYS A 27 0.27 -13.16 -11.79
N LYS A 28 -0.71 -13.97 -11.42
CA LYS A 28 -0.66 -15.44 -11.53
C LYS A 28 -2.04 -15.99 -11.83
N ALA A 29 -2.12 -17.02 -12.70
CA ALA A 29 -3.38 -17.67 -13.09
C ALA A 29 -4.47 -16.67 -13.54
N GLY A 30 -4.08 -15.64 -14.30
CA GLY A 30 -5.00 -14.59 -14.78
C GLY A 30 -5.48 -13.61 -13.70
N LYS A 31 -5.14 -13.81 -12.42
CA LYS A 31 -5.55 -12.96 -11.29
C LYS A 31 -4.43 -12.02 -10.86
N ARG A 32 -4.82 -10.87 -10.30
CA ARG A 32 -3.93 -9.83 -9.79
C ARG A 32 -3.96 -9.88 -8.26
N PHE A 33 -2.79 -9.99 -7.66
CA PHE A 33 -2.58 -9.97 -6.22
C PHE A 33 -1.78 -8.73 -5.87
N GLU A 34 -2.25 -7.98 -4.88
CA GLU A 34 -1.62 -6.75 -4.41
C GLU A 34 -1.43 -6.83 -2.90
N ILE A 35 -0.26 -6.43 -2.43
CA ILE A 35 0.08 -6.39 -1.00
C ILE A 35 0.59 -4.99 -0.65
N ALA A 36 0.03 -4.42 0.41
CA ALA A 36 0.49 -3.18 1.03
C ALA A 36 1.68 -3.47 1.95
N CYS A 37 2.78 -2.74 1.77
CA CYS A 37 4.02 -2.95 2.51
C CYS A 37 4.82 -1.65 2.62
N TYR A 38 5.75 -1.55 3.57
CA TYR A 38 6.64 -0.39 3.65
C TYR A 38 7.72 -0.44 2.56
N LYS A 39 8.05 0.72 1.98
CA LYS A 39 9.06 0.85 0.91
C LYS A 39 10.40 0.18 1.28
N ASN A 40 10.89 0.45 2.49
CA ASN A 40 12.19 -0.08 2.95
C ASN A 40 12.17 -1.60 3.08
N LYS A 41 11.05 -2.17 3.53
CA LYS A 41 10.89 -3.63 3.67
C LYS A 41 10.97 -4.34 2.33
N VAL A 42 10.36 -3.78 1.28
CA VAL A 42 10.38 -4.35 -0.08
C VAL A 42 11.80 -4.39 -0.63
N LEU A 43 12.54 -3.29 -0.50
CA LEU A 43 13.92 -3.19 -0.97
C LEU A 43 14.80 -4.19 -0.23
N ASN A 44 14.68 -4.25 1.10
CA ASN A 44 15.45 -5.15 1.96
C ASN A 44 15.19 -6.63 1.63
N TRP A 45 13.91 -6.99 1.47
CA TRP A 45 13.49 -8.34 1.07
C TRP A 45 14.08 -8.73 -0.30
N ARG A 46 14.05 -7.82 -1.29
CA ARG A 46 14.57 -8.09 -2.64
C ARG A 46 16.09 -8.29 -2.65
N SER A 47 16.79 -7.54 -1.80
CA SER A 47 18.23 -7.66 -1.62
C SER A 47 18.64 -8.87 -0.77
N LYS A 48 17.69 -9.66 -0.23
CA LYS A 48 17.92 -10.82 0.65
C LYS A 48 18.72 -10.54 1.92
N ILE A 49 18.84 -9.28 2.31
CA ILE A 49 19.69 -8.84 3.44
C ILE A 49 19.07 -9.27 4.78
N GLU A 50 17.74 -9.39 4.86
CA GLU A 50 17.03 -9.81 6.10
C GLU A 50 17.24 -11.26 6.51
N MET A 51 17.64 -12.14 5.58
CA MET A 51 17.95 -13.53 5.92
C MET A 51 19.32 -13.68 6.59
N VAL A 52 20.23 -12.73 6.38
CA VAL A 52 21.62 -12.85 6.84
C VAL A 52 21.76 -12.37 8.29
N ASN A 53 20.88 -11.49 8.75
CA ASN A 53 20.86 -11.06 10.15
C ASN A 53 19.40 -11.10 10.61
N PRO A 54 18.98 -12.10 11.40
CA PRO A 54 17.72 -11.96 12.11
C PRO A 54 17.85 -10.72 12.99
N PRO A 55 17.11 -9.63 12.72
CA PRO A 55 17.04 -8.57 13.71
C PRO A 55 16.25 -9.18 14.86
N ASP A 56 16.87 -9.12 16.04
CA ASP A 56 16.27 -9.52 17.29
C ASP A 56 14.78 -9.21 17.35
N LEU A 57 14.06 -10.16 17.94
CA LEU A 57 12.73 -9.94 18.48
C LEU A 57 12.76 -8.69 19.39
N SER A 58 12.43 -7.53 18.83
CA SER A 58 12.09 -6.34 19.60
C SER A 58 10.75 -5.82 19.11
N TYR A 59 9.69 -6.45 19.63
CA TYR A 59 8.53 -5.69 20.10
C TYR A 59 8.94 -4.92 21.36
#